data_AF-A0A9D6IN59-F1
#
_entry.id   AF-A0A9D6IN59-F1
#
_cell.length_a   1.000
_cell.length_b   1.000
_cell.length_c   1.000
_cell.angle_alpha   90.00
_cell.angle_beta   90.00
_cell.angle_gamma   90.00
#
_symmetry.space_group_name_H-M   'P 1'
#
loop_
_entity.id
_entity.type
_entity.pdbx_description
1 polymer ?
#
loop_
_entity_poly.entity_id
_entity_poly.type
_entity_poly.pdbx_seq_one_letter_code
_entity_poly.pdbx_strand_id
1 'polypeptide(L)'
;MKCRIISAAALVVFAFFSSSLGRAQTPFYQGKTITILAGTGAGNVYDLYARLFARHMGKYIPGNPDIIVQNMAGAASMIAA
;
A
#
# COMPACT_ATOMS: atom_id res chain seq x y z
N MET A 1 -53.13 -5.98 11.49
CA MET A 1 -52.35 -4.89 10.88
C MET A 1 -50.95 -4.74 11.48
N LYS A 2 -50.78 -4.85 12.82
CA LYS A 2 -49.50 -4.73 13.53
C LYS A 2 -48.40 -5.72 13.09
N CYS A 3 -48.72 -7.01 12.84
CA CYS A 3 -47.71 -7.97 12.34
C CYS A 3 -47.11 -7.64 10.96
N ARG A 4 -47.88 -7.02 10.05
CA ARG A 4 -47.37 -6.65 8.71
C ARG A 4 -46.37 -5.50 8.78
N ILE A 5 -46.55 -4.60 9.74
CA ILE A 5 -45.64 -3.46 9.98
C ILE A 5 -44.33 -3.95 10.62
N ILE A 6 -44.40 -4.92 11.52
CA ILE A 6 -43.21 -5.52 12.16
C ILE A 6 -42.35 -6.28 11.14
N SER A 7 -42.97 -7.06 10.25
CA SER A 7 -42.24 -7.74 9.17
C SER A 7 -41.59 -6.78 8.18
N ALA A 8 -42.27 -5.68 7.84
CA ALA A 8 -41.71 -4.65 6.96
C ALA A 8 -40.52 -3.92 7.60
N ALA A 9 -40.61 -3.60 8.89
CA ALA A 9 -39.52 -2.95 9.62
C ALA A 9 -38.27 -3.85 9.73
N ALA A 10 -38.46 -5.14 9.98
CA ALA A 10 -37.36 -6.11 10.06
C ALA A 10 -36.58 -6.23 8.74
N LEU A 11 -37.28 -6.17 7.60
CA LEU A 11 -36.67 -6.30 6.27
C LEU A 11 -35.86 -5.06 5.89
N VAL A 12 -36.31 -3.88 6.31
CA VAL A 12 -35.56 -2.62 6.13
C VAL A 12 -34.28 -2.61 6.96
N VAL A 13 -34.34 -3.06 8.22
CA VAL A 13 -33.15 -3.13 9.10
C VAL A 13 -32.11 -4.11 8.57
N PHE A 14 -32.54 -5.26 8.01
CA PHE A 14 -31.64 -6.25 7.41
C PHE A 14 -30.89 -5.73 6.16
N ALA A 15 -31.58 -4.92 5.34
CA ALA A 15 -30.96 -4.30 4.16
C ALA A 15 -29.88 -3.27 4.54
N PHE A 16 -30.07 -2.54 5.66
CA PHE A 16 -29.07 -1.61 6.19
C PHE A 16 -27.83 -2.29 6.78
N PHE A 17 -27.94 -3.53 7.27
CA PHE A 17 -26.78 -4.30 7.76
C PHE A 17 -25.95 -4.91 6.64
N SER A 18 -26.56 -5.17 5.49
CA SER A 18 -25.93 -5.87 4.35
C SER A 18 -24.95 -4.98 3.56
N SER A 19 -24.97 -3.67 3.74
CA SER A 19 -24.10 -2.71 3.04
C SER A 19 -22.66 -2.64 3.59
N SER A 20 -22.32 -3.43 4.60
CA SER A 20 -20.96 -3.51 5.18
C SER A 20 -20.08 -4.64 4.61
N LEU A 21 -20.49 -5.31 3.52
CA LEU A 21 -19.59 -6.20 2.80
C LEU A 21 -18.41 -5.38 2.26
N GLY A 22 -17.29 -5.40 2.98
CA GLY A 22 -16.05 -4.74 2.59
C GLY A 22 -15.70 -5.13 1.16
N ARG A 23 -15.73 -4.13 0.26
CA ARG A 23 -15.31 -4.34 -1.12
C ARG A 23 -13.83 -4.70 -1.10
N ALA A 24 -13.44 -5.76 -1.81
CA ALA A 24 -12.03 -6.05 -2.03
C ALA A 24 -11.38 -4.81 -2.65
N GLN A 25 -10.54 -4.12 -1.87
CA GLN A 25 -9.85 -2.94 -2.35
C GLN A 25 -8.72 -3.39 -3.26
N THR A 26 -8.55 -2.71 -4.40
CA THR A 26 -7.35 -2.87 -5.23
C THR A 26 -6.12 -2.67 -4.34
N PRO A 27 -5.10 -3.54 -4.41
CA PRO A 27 -3.86 -3.36 -3.66
C PRO A 27 -3.32 -1.94 -3.86
N PHE A 28 -3.01 -1.26 -2.75
CA PHE A 28 -2.64 0.16 -2.77
C PHE A 28 -1.47 0.49 -3.71
N TYR A 29 -0.50 -0.42 -3.83
CA TYR A 29 0.70 -0.24 -4.67
C TYR A 29 0.57 -0.80 -6.08
N GLN A 30 -0.62 -1.27 -6.49
CA GLN A 30 -0.81 -1.78 -7.86
C GLN A 30 -0.52 -0.67 -8.88
N GLY A 31 0.43 -0.93 -9.77
CA GLY A 31 0.87 0.03 -10.81
C GLY A 31 1.65 1.24 -10.27
N LYS A 32 2.07 1.24 -9.00
CA LYS A 32 2.93 2.27 -8.43
C LYS A 32 4.39 1.83 -8.45
N THR A 33 5.29 2.81 -8.54
CA THR A 33 6.73 2.60 -8.38
C THR A 33 7.17 3.16 -7.02
N ILE A 34 7.95 2.38 -6.28
CA ILE A 34 8.55 2.80 -5.00
C ILE A 34 9.99 3.24 -5.28
N THR A 35 10.34 4.44 -4.85
CA THR A 35 11.72 4.96 -4.97
C THR A 35 12.40 4.94 -3.61
N ILE A 36 13.55 4.29 -3.52
CA ILE A 36 14.42 4.31 -2.36
C ILE A 36 15.47 5.40 -2.57
N LEU A 37 15.41 6.45 -1.76
CA LEU A 37 16.40 7.51 -1.76
C LEU A 37 17.59 7.09 -0.90
N ALA A 38 18.74 6.86 -1.53
CA ALA A 38 19.98 6.56 -0.84
C ALA A 38 20.80 7.85 -0.68
N GLY A 39 20.93 8.35 0.56
CA GLY A 39 21.71 9.56 0.88
C GLY A 39 23.23 9.42 0.73
N THR A 40 23.69 8.26 0.23
CA THR A 40 25.09 7.95 -0.01
C THR A 40 25.35 7.72 -1.49
N GLY A 41 26.61 7.87 -1.91
CA GLY A 41 27.02 7.61 -3.30
C GLY A 41 26.76 6.16 -3.71
N ALA A 42 26.58 5.96 -5.02
CA ALA A 42 26.42 4.63 -5.60
C ALA A 42 27.63 3.72 -5.25
N GLY A 43 27.37 2.45 -4.97
CA GLY A 43 28.41 1.48 -4.62
C GLY A 43 28.83 1.47 -3.14
N ASN A 44 28.30 2.35 -2.29
CA ASN A 44 28.47 2.23 -0.84
C ASN A 44 27.60 1.06 -0.29
N VAL A 45 27.93 0.58 0.91
CA VAL A 45 27.22 -0.50 1.61
C VAL A 45 25.72 -0.21 1.72
N TYR A 46 25.32 1.03 1.97
CA TYR A 46 23.91 1.44 2.01
C TYR A 46 23.21 1.31 0.65
N ASP A 47 23.87 1.69 -0.45
CA ASP A 47 23.35 1.50 -1.81
C ASP A 47 23.22 0.00 -2.15
N LEU A 48 24.17 -0.82 -1.69
CA LEU A 48 24.14 -2.27 -1.89
C LEU A 48 22.94 -2.91 -1.17
N TYR A 49 22.68 -2.52 0.09
CA TYR A 49 21.50 -2.96 0.82
C TYR A 49 20.19 -2.47 0.18
N ALA A 50 20.14 -1.20 -0.27
CA ALA A 50 18.98 -0.67 -0.97
C ALA A 50 18.66 -1.45 -2.26
N ARG A 51 19.69 -1.80 -3.04
CA ARG A 51 19.54 -2.61 -4.27
C ARG A 51 19.14 -4.05 -3.97
N LEU A 52 19.67 -4.64 -2.89
CA LEU A 52 19.26 -5.98 -2.45
C LEU A 52 17.76 -5.98 -2.10
N PHE A 53 17.31 -4.96 -1.36
CA PHE A 53 15.91 -4.80 -0.98
C PHE A 53 15.02 -4.58 -2.22
N ALA A 54 15.39 -3.65 -3.10
CA ALA A 54 14.66 -3.33 -4.32
C ALA A 54 14.40 -4.56 -5.20
N ARG A 55 15.40 -5.45 -5.32
CA ARG A 55 15.28 -6.69 -6.14
C ARG A 55 14.29 -7.72 -5.58
N HIS A 56 14.06 -7.74 -4.26
CA HIS A 56 13.34 -8.86 -3.63
C HIS A 56 12.04 -8.47 -2.95
N MET A 57 11.81 -7.18 -2.69
CA MET A 57 10.68 -6.76 -1.87
C MET A 57 9.38 -6.58 -2.65
N GLY A 58 9.44 -6.31 -3.95
CA GLY A 58 8.24 -6.14 -4.78
C GLY A 58 7.24 -7.30 -4.63
N LYS A 59 7.73 -8.55 -4.62
CA LYS A 59 6.90 -9.76 -4.49
C LYS A 59 6.17 -9.92 -3.14
N TYR A 60 6.60 -9.18 -2.10
CA TYR A 60 5.98 -9.22 -0.78
C TYR A 60 5.06 -8.02 -0.53
N ILE A 61 5.02 -7.04 -1.45
CA ILE A 61 4.16 -5.87 -1.33
C ILE A 61 2.90 -6.11 -2.16
N PRO A 62 1.69 -5.95 -1.57
CA PRO A 62 0.44 -6.07 -2.31
C PRO A 62 0.42 -5.14 -3.53
N GLY A 63 0.23 -5.71 -4.72
CA GLY A 63 0.26 -4.98 -6.00
C GLY A 63 1.56 -5.12 -6.78
N ASN A 64 2.55 -5.84 -6.26
CA ASN A 64 3.85 -6.12 -6.89
C ASN A 64 4.49 -4.89 -7.56
N PRO A 65 4.73 -3.81 -6.80
CA PRO A 65 5.31 -2.58 -7.34
C PRO A 65 6.73 -2.80 -7.82
N ASP A 66 7.12 -2.01 -8.82
CA ASP A 66 8.53 -1.85 -9.17
C ASP A 66 9.24 -1.00 -8.12
N ILE A 67 10.47 -1.36 -7.77
CA ILE A 67 11.25 -0.66 -6.74
C ILE A 67 12.58 -0.21 -7.36
N ILE A 68 12.79 1.10 -7.38
CA ILE A 68 14.01 1.71 -7.93
C ILE A 68 14.83 2.37 -6.82
N VAL A 69 16.15 2.42 -7.02
CA VAL A 69 17.08 3.08 -6.09
C VAL A 69 17.62 4.34 -6.76
N GLN A 70 17.51 5.47 -6.07
CA GLN A 70 18.05 6.75 -6.52
C GLN A 70 19.05 7.26 -5.48
N ASN A 71 20.31 7.45 -5.91
CA ASN A 71 21.35 8.00 -5.04
C ASN A 71 21.26 9.53 -5.03
N MET A 72 21.05 10.10 -3.86
CA MET A 72 20.99 11.55 -3.60
C MET A 72 22.04 11.91 -2.54
N ALA A 73 23.30 11.80 -2.94
CA ALA A 73 24.42 12.04 -2.04
C ALA A 73 24.60 13.54 -1.73
N GLY A 74 24.85 13.86 -0.45
CA GLY A 74 25.30 15.18 -0.01
C GLY A 74 24.72 15.58 1.35
N ALA A 75 25.36 16.58 1.97
CA ALA A 75 25.01 17.12 3.29
C ALA A 75 24.73 16.03 4.35
N ALA A 76 25.60 15.01 4.44
CA ALA A 76 25.43 13.88 5.36
C ALA A 76 24.05 13.17 5.28
N SER A 77 23.51 13.01 4.06
CA SER A 77 22.17 12.48 3.76
C SER A 77 20.99 13.44 3.92
N MET A 78 21.21 14.70 4.31
CA MET A 78 20.12 15.70 4.43
C MET A 78 19.42 16.01 3.09
N ILE A 79 20.07 15.74 1.96
CA ILE A 79 19.46 15.92 0.63
C ILE A 79 18.46 14.79 0.32
N ALA A 80 18.57 13.64 1.00
CA ALA A 80 17.72 12.47 0.77
C ALA A 80 16.63 12.26 1.84
N ALA A 81 16.66 13.03 2.94
CA ALA A 81 15.71 12.98 4.05
C ALA A 81 14.52 13.91 3.81
#